data_AF-A0AAJ2QYE8-F1
#
_entry.id   AF-A0AAJ2QYE8-F1
#
_cell.length_a   1.000
_cell.length_b   1.000
_cell.length_c   1.000
_cell.angle_alpha   90.00
_cell.angle_beta   90.00
_cell.angle_gamma   90.00
#
_symmetry.space_group_name_H-M   'P 1'
#
loop_
_entity.id
_entity.type
_entity.pdbx_description
1 polymer ?
#
loop_
_entity_poly.entity_id
_entity_poly.type
_entity_poly.pdbx_seq_one_letter_code
_entity_poly.pdbx_strand_id
1 'polypeptide(L)'
;MAKAIVIEIKHVGPGAVQVESDLRTPRVGAPLAPQESAALEMIQHIQRQPACRRVIYDSPRVDPDTAACVALVRDLLDPEEFGHSVTAEVRNAARRAFGIKGQQEGLAA
;
A
#
# COMPACT_ATOMS: atom_id res chain seq x y z
N MET A 1 9.42 10.51 -17.22
CA MET A 1 9.44 10.13 -15.79
C MET A 1 9.60 8.62 -15.71
N ALA A 2 10.53 8.09 -14.92
CA ALA A 2 10.65 6.64 -14.75
C ALA A 2 9.45 6.12 -13.94
N LYS A 3 8.74 5.09 -14.44
CA LYS A 3 7.64 4.48 -13.70
C LYS A 3 8.22 3.54 -12.64
N ALA A 4 7.98 3.82 -11.37
CA ALA A 4 8.28 2.90 -10.28
C ALA A 4 7.29 1.73 -10.32
N ILE A 5 7.78 0.52 -10.05
CA ILE A 5 6.94 -0.67 -9.79
C ILE A 5 7.04 -0.93 -8.29
N VAL A 6 5.90 -1.09 -7.64
CA VAL A 6 5.83 -1.33 -6.20
C VAL A 6 5.56 -2.81 -5.96
N ILE A 7 6.34 -3.39 -5.05
CA ILE A 7 6.17 -4.75 -4.56
C ILE A 7 6.05 -4.66 -3.05
N GLU A 8 4.86 -4.91 -2.53
CA GLU A 8 4.57 -4.89 -1.11
C GLU A 8 4.50 -6.33 -0.57
N ILE A 9 5.21 -6.59 0.53
CA ILE A 9 5.22 -7.90 1.21
C ILE A 9 4.55 -7.74 2.57
N LYS A 10 3.43 -8.42 2.78
CA LYS A 10 2.62 -8.37 4.00
C LYS A 10 2.73 -9.67 4.76
N HIS A 11 2.84 -9.59 6.08
CA HIS A 11 2.60 -10.72 6.97
C HIS A 11 1.08 -10.93 7.11
N VAL A 12 0.59 -12.13 6.78
CA VAL A 12 -0.86 -12.43 6.75
C VAL A 12 -1.29 -13.55 7.71
N GLY A 13 -0.35 -14.11 8.46
CA GLY A 13 -0.61 -15.16 9.45
C GLY A 13 0.70 -15.83 9.87
N PRO A 14 0.69 -16.75 10.85
CA PRO A 14 1.90 -17.38 11.38
C PRO A 14 2.79 -17.96 10.26
N GLY A 15 3.95 -17.36 10.04
CA GLY A 15 4.91 -17.78 9.01
C GLY A 15 4.42 -17.62 7.56
N ALA A 16 3.39 -16.81 7.33
CA ALA A 16 2.75 -16.62 6.04
C ALA A 16 2.90 -15.19 5.54
N VAL A 17 3.30 -15.04 4.29
CA VAL A 17 3.38 -13.75 3.60
C VAL A 17 2.48 -13.70 2.35
N GLN A 18 1.98 -12.51 2.06
CA GLN A 18 1.30 -12.16 0.82
C GLN A 18 2.10 -11.10 0.09
N VAL A 19 2.23 -11.24 -1.22
CA VAL A 19 2.86 -10.24 -2.10
C VAL A 19 1.76 -9.52 -2.87
N GLU A 20 1.80 -8.20 -2.91
CA GLU A 20 0.96 -7.37 -3.78
C GLU A 20 1.83 -6.47 -4.65
N SER A 21 1.45 -6.27 -5.91
CA SER A 21 2.19 -5.39 -6.81
C SER A 21 1.26 -4.68 -7.79
N ASP A 22 1.66 -3.48 -8.23
CA ASP A 22 1.04 -2.75 -9.35
C ASP A 22 1.49 -3.28 -10.73
N LEU A 23 2.38 -4.29 -10.75
CA LEU A 23 2.76 -4.98 -11.96
C LEU A 23 1.56 -5.68 -12.58
N ARG A 24 1.46 -5.59 -13.91
CA ARG A 24 0.42 -6.29 -14.68
C ARG A 24 0.53 -7.80 -14.54
N THR A 25 -0.61 -8.47 -14.44
CA THR A 25 -0.68 -9.93 -14.39
C THR A 25 0.08 -10.53 -15.59
N PRO A 26 1.09 -11.39 -15.34
CA PRO A 26 1.91 -11.97 -16.41
C PRO A 26 1.07 -12.79 -17.39
N ARG A 27 1.30 -12.60 -18.69
CA ARG A 27 0.65 -13.38 -19.76
C ARG A 27 1.71 -13.89 -20.74
N VAL A 28 1.55 -15.13 -21.19
CA VAL A 28 2.47 -15.73 -22.16
C VAL A 28 2.46 -14.91 -23.45
N GLY A 29 3.65 -14.57 -23.95
CA GLY A 29 3.84 -13.80 -25.19
C GLY A 29 3.60 -12.29 -25.05
N ALA A 30 3.26 -11.78 -23.87
CA ALA A 30 3.16 -10.34 -23.65
C ALA A 30 4.56 -9.71 -23.52
N PRO A 31 4.84 -8.59 -24.23
CA PRO A 31 6.11 -7.89 -24.07
C PRO A 31 6.19 -7.26 -22.68
N LEU A 32 7.38 -7.31 -22.08
CA LEU A 32 7.69 -6.67 -20.79
C LEU A 32 8.79 -5.64 -20.99
N ALA A 33 8.63 -4.46 -20.38
CA ALA A 33 9.72 -3.51 -20.25
C ALA A 33 10.82 -4.07 -19.30
N PRO A 34 12.07 -3.59 -19.39
CA PRO A 34 13.17 -4.09 -18.56
C PRO A 34 12.86 -4.08 -17.04
N GLN A 35 12.26 -3.00 -16.54
CA GLN A 35 11.84 -2.89 -15.15
C GLN A 35 10.71 -3.87 -14.77
N GLU A 36 9.78 -4.14 -15.69
CA GLU A 36 8.70 -5.10 -15.49
C GLU A 36 9.26 -6.54 -15.44
N SER A 37 10.27 -6.83 -16.28
CA SER A 37 10.98 -8.12 -16.25
C SER A 37 11.70 -8.34 -14.92
N ALA A 38 12.47 -7.34 -14.45
CA ALA A 38 13.19 -7.44 -13.18
C ALA A 38 12.23 -7.61 -11.98
N ALA A 39 11.13 -6.84 -11.95
CA ALA A 39 10.11 -6.97 -10.92
C ALA A 39 9.44 -8.35 -10.95
N LEU A 40 9.13 -8.86 -12.15
CA LEU A 40 8.54 -10.19 -12.32
C LEU A 40 9.47 -11.29 -11.80
N GLU A 41 10.77 -11.22 -12.08
CA GLU A 41 11.76 -12.18 -11.56
C GLU A 41 11.80 -12.19 -10.04
N MET A 42 11.77 -11.01 -9.40
CA MET A 42 11.71 -10.91 -7.94
C MET A 42 10.44 -11.56 -7.37
N ILE A 43 9.27 -11.26 -7.95
CA ILE A 43 8.00 -11.84 -7.50
C ILE A 43 8.00 -13.36 -7.68
N GLN A 44 8.50 -13.86 -8.80
CA GLN A 44 8.64 -15.31 -9.05
C GLN A 44 9.58 -15.98 -8.05
N HIS A 45 10.66 -15.31 -7.64
CA HIS A 45 11.55 -15.82 -6.62
C HIS A 45 10.85 -15.91 -5.25
N ILE A 46 10.10 -14.87 -4.86
CA ILE A 46 9.34 -14.86 -3.60
C ILE A 46 8.24 -15.92 -3.63
N GLN A 47 7.55 -16.11 -4.75
CA GLN A 47 6.48 -17.09 -4.90
C GLN A 47 6.94 -18.54 -4.67
N ARG A 48 8.23 -18.84 -4.87
CA ARG A 48 8.81 -20.17 -4.60
C ARG A 48 9.05 -20.42 -3.11
N GLN A 49 8.98 -19.39 -2.26
CA GLN A 49 9.17 -19.54 -0.83
C GLN A 49 7.97 -20.26 -0.20
N PRO A 50 8.17 -21.25 0.71
CA PRO A 50 7.08 -21.96 1.38
C PRO A 50 6.13 -21.05 2.17
N ALA A 51 6.64 -19.90 2.63
CA ALA A 51 5.87 -18.90 3.35
C ALA A 51 4.95 -18.07 2.45
N CYS A 52 5.20 -18.00 1.13
CA CYS A 52 4.40 -17.20 0.21
C CYS A 52 3.07 -17.89 -0.07
N ARG A 53 1.99 -17.35 0.51
CA ARG A 53 0.65 -17.92 0.34
C ARG A 53 -0.05 -17.41 -0.91
N ARG A 54 0.22 -16.17 -1.28
CA ARG A 54 -0.48 -15.50 -2.36
C ARG A 54 0.35 -14.38 -2.96
N VAL A 55 0.22 -14.23 -4.28
CA VAL A 55 0.69 -13.09 -5.04
C VAL A 55 -0.52 -12.44 -5.70
N ILE A 56 -0.65 -11.12 -5.60
CA ILE A 56 -1.70 -10.33 -6.23
C ILE A 56 -1.04 -9.30 -7.14
N TYR A 57 -1.26 -9.45 -8.44
CA TYR A 57 -0.87 -8.49 -9.47
C TYR A 57 -2.00 -7.46 -9.67
N ASP A 58 -1.68 -6.37 -10.38
CA ASP A 58 -2.62 -5.29 -10.67
C ASP A 58 -3.33 -4.74 -9.40
N SER A 59 -2.64 -4.77 -8.25
CA SER A 59 -3.27 -4.37 -6.98
C SER A 59 -3.39 -2.84 -6.92
N PRO A 60 -4.62 -2.28 -6.86
CA PRO A 60 -4.82 -0.84 -6.78
C PRO A 60 -4.34 -0.26 -5.45
N ARG A 61 -4.04 -1.10 -4.45
CA ARG A 61 -3.52 -0.68 -3.15
C ARG A 61 -2.05 -0.27 -3.20
N VAL A 62 -1.34 -0.65 -4.26
CA VAL A 62 0.11 -0.48 -4.42
C VAL A 62 0.45 0.53 -5.51
N ASP A 63 -0.57 1.15 -6.11
CA ASP A 63 -0.41 2.28 -7.02
C ASP A 63 0.35 3.43 -6.30
N PRO A 64 1.48 3.93 -6.84
CA PRO A 64 2.27 4.99 -6.23
C PRO A 64 1.46 6.25 -5.87
N ASP A 65 0.50 6.64 -6.71
CA ASP A 65 -0.35 7.80 -6.45
C ASP A 65 -1.27 7.53 -5.25
N THR A 66 -1.80 6.31 -5.17
CA THR A 66 -2.58 5.84 -4.02
C THR A 66 -1.71 5.75 -2.76
N ALA A 67 -0.48 5.29 -2.84
CA ALA A 67 0.45 5.23 -1.72
C ALA A 67 0.82 6.63 -1.20
N ALA A 68 1.05 7.59 -2.09
CA ALA A 68 1.28 8.99 -1.74
C ALA A 68 0.04 9.61 -1.09
N CYS A 69 -1.16 9.33 -1.61
CA CYS A 69 -2.40 9.75 -0.97
C CYS A 69 -2.55 9.15 0.44
N VAL A 70 -2.25 7.86 0.62
CA VAL A 70 -2.31 7.20 1.93
C VAL A 70 -1.30 7.80 2.90
N ALA A 71 -0.07 8.08 2.45
CA ALA A 71 0.95 8.75 3.26
C ALA A 71 0.47 10.13 3.72
N LEU A 72 -0.03 10.97 2.80
CA LEU A 72 -0.58 12.27 3.14
C LEU A 72 -1.68 12.18 4.20
N VAL A 73 -2.62 11.23 4.08
CA VAL A 73 -3.69 11.07 5.07
C VAL A 73 -3.15 10.60 6.43
N ARG A 74 -2.02 9.88 6.48
CA ARG A 74 -1.34 9.57 7.76
C ARG A 74 -0.69 10.80 8.37
N ASP A 75 -0.06 11.65 7.56
CA ASP A 75 0.59 12.87 8.02
C ASP A 75 -0.43 13.85 8.64
N LEU A 76 -1.70 13.82 8.19
CA LEU A 76 -2.81 14.55 8.83
C LEU A 76 -3.13 14.09 10.27
N LEU A 77 -2.70 12.90 10.66
CA LEU A 77 -2.90 12.33 11.99
C LEU A 77 -1.67 12.47 12.90
N ASP A 78 -0.50 12.75 12.32
CA ASP A 78 0.77 12.83 13.04
C ASP A 78 0.97 14.25 13.61
N PRO A 79 1.05 14.42 14.95
CA PRO A 79 1.32 15.72 15.55
C PRO A 79 2.61 16.38 15.06
N GLU A 80 3.66 15.62 14.77
CA GLU A 80 4.96 16.18 14.32
C GLU A 80 4.94 16.67 12.88
N GLU A 81 3.92 16.27 12.10
CA GLU A 81 3.72 16.68 10.71
C GLU A 81 2.52 17.64 10.59
N PHE A 82 1.49 17.29 9.81
CA PHE A 82 0.33 18.16 9.60
C PHE A 82 -0.71 18.10 10.71
N GLY A 83 -0.61 17.15 11.64
CA GLY A 83 -1.58 16.93 12.71
C GLY A 83 -1.90 18.21 13.48
N HIS A 84 -0.91 18.99 13.91
CA HIS A 84 -1.15 20.25 14.64
C HIS A 84 -1.72 21.38 13.78
N SER A 85 -1.54 21.32 12.46
CA SER A 85 -1.95 22.39 11.53
C SER A 85 -3.38 22.22 11.00
N VAL A 86 -3.98 21.04 11.16
CA VAL A 86 -5.32 20.73 10.64
C VAL A 86 -6.38 20.75 11.74
N THR A 87 -7.62 21.08 11.35
CA THR A 87 -8.75 21.12 12.27
C THR A 87 -9.13 19.72 12.76
N ALA A 88 -9.86 19.66 13.87
CA ALA A 88 -10.32 18.39 14.43
C ALA A 88 -11.24 17.62 13.44
N GLU A 89 -12.03 18.31 12.63
CA GLU A 89 -12.90 17.71 11.62
C GLU A 89 -12.09 16.95 10.56
N VAL A 90 -10.99 17.55 10.08
CA VAL A 90 -10.09 16.96 9.08
C VAL A 90 -9.38 15.73 9.68
N ARG A 91 -8.88 15.86 10.91
CA ARG A 91 -8.25 14.74 11.63
C ARG A 91 -9.22 13.58 11.87
N ASN A 92 -10.47 13.88 12.24
CA ASN A 92 -11.52 12.88 12.39
C ASN A 92 -11.87 12.20 11.06
N ALA A 93 -11.89 12.94 9.94
CA ALA A 93 -12.08 12.36 8.61
C ALA A 93 -10.95 11.41 8.21
N ALA A 94 -9.70 11.79 8.47
CA ALA A 94 -8.54 10.92 8.26
C ALA A 94 -8.60 9.64 9.13
N ARG A 95 -9.00 9.75 10.40
CA ARG A 95 -9.23 8.56 11.27
C ARG A 95 -10.28 7.61 10.70
N ARG A 96 -11.38 8.15 10.16
CA ARG A 96 -12.43 7.35 9.50
C ARG A 96 -11.90 6.64 8.26
N ALA A 97 -11.10 7.30 7.44
CA ALA A 97 -10.48 6.69 6.25
C ALA A 97 -9.59 5.48 6.60
N PHE A 98 -8.95 5.51 7.79
CA PHE A 98 -8.16 4.39 8.31
C PHE A 98 -8.92 3.40 9.20
N GLY A 99 -10.23 3.59 9.40
CA GLY A 99 -11.04 2.72 10.25
C GLY A 99 -10.65 2.76 11.74
N ILE A 100 -9.95 3.80 12.19
CA ILE A 100 -9.55 3.98 13.59
C ILE A 100 -10.81 4.33 14.39
N LYS A 101 -11.24 3.41 15.26
CA LYS A 101 -12.40 3.59 16.14
C LYS A 101 -11.97 4.28 17.45
N GLY A 102 -12.59 5.41 17.81
CA GLY A 102 -12.25 6.16 19.03
C GLY A 102 -12.90 7.54 19.11
N GLN A 103 -12.65 8.26 20.22
CA GLN A 103 -13.17 9.60 20.52
C GLN A 103 -12.94 10.55 19.35
N GLN A 104 -14.03 11.08 18.81
CA GLN A 104 -13.96 12.16 17.83
C GLN A 104 -13.56 13.42 18.59
N GLU A 105 -12.45 14.03 18.19
CA GLU A 105 -11.98 15.27 18.81
C GLU A 105 -12.95 16.40 18.43
N GLY A 106 -13.35 17.23 19.39
CA GLY A 106 -14.18 18.41 19.15
C GLY A 106 -15.70 18.16 19.07
N LEU A 107 -16.18 16.91 19.19
CA LEU A 107 -17.59 16.65 19.48
C LEU A 107 -17.80 16.74 20.99
N ALA A 108 -18.29 17.90 21.43
CA ALA A 108 -18.82 18.06 22.78
C ALA A 108 -19.90 16.98 23.02
N ALA A 109 -19.86 16.39 24.22
CA ALA A 109 -20.91 15.53 24.76
C ALA A 109 -22.25 16.28 24.88
#